data_AF-A0A3L6LB68-F1
#
_entry.id   AF-A0A3L6LB68-F1
#
_cell.length_a   1.000
_cell.length_b   1.000
_cell.length_c   1.000
_cell.angle_alpha   90.00
_cell.angle_beta   90.00
_cell.angle_gamma   90.00
#
_symmetry.space_group_name_H-M   'P 1'
#
loop_
_entity.id
_entity.type
_entity.pdbx_description
1 polymer ?
#
loop_
_entity_poly.entity_id
_entity_poly.type
_entity_poly.pdbx_seq_one_letter_code
_entity_poly.pdbx_strand_id
1 'polypeptide(L)'
;MSAIYSLLFDSSSTLGVIIVSVVPWFVVLLYYLYYRIKRIGEVPPEVVAPLAHFLEVLTDGATAGYDKELMNLFHPELLTVRVERGVVRAMVRWVCDRLGKVTNIMRDAVLVKDDGDEAHIIALVDFEKVQQVKCRMSWKWRHTTGAAPRNQSSAKTEVSKRFFVTAFRFEPHTEVKSDVLQFLKTDDFIPFAEKFVERLFERPPKTAVEMMVPSLKDKYISNLDKLQGDVRGVCGPLLGGSVDVNCSLIDATVLRGPLSTAKEEGQTEEGVRGIEMSFFVSGVGCRNVNVNLLLVFADLRCYVGRYEVRVVPDTRTQVIVDRDTGEKTFIG
;
A
#
# COMPACT_ATOMS: atom_id res chain seq x y z
N MET A 1 65.17 24.71 -21.42
CA MET A 1 64.27 24.77 -20.24
C MET A 1 64.60 25.92 -19.28
N SER A 2 65.86 26.36 -19.12
CA SER A 2 66.22 27.48 -18.23
C SER A 2 65.72 28.86 -18.66
N ALA A 3 65.69 29.17 -19.96
CA ALA A 3 65.35 30.52 -20.47
C ALA A 3 63.84 30.85 -20.40
N ILE A 4 62.97 29.84 -20.37
CA ILE A 4 61.52 30.02 -20.29
C ILE A 4 61.11 30.31 -18.85
N TYR A 5 61.78 29.68 -17.88
CA TYR A 5 61.58 29.95 -16.45
C TYR A 5 62.04 31.35 -16.04
N SER A 6 63.16 31.83 -16.58
CA SER A 6 63.63 33.20 -16.31
C SER A 6 62.66 34.24 -16.88
N LEU A 7 62.08 34.03 -18.08
CA LEU A 7 61.13 34.98 -18.68
C LEU A 7 59.77 35.05 -17.95
N LEU A 8 59.34 33.96 -17.31
CA LEU A 8 58.05 33.88 -16.61
C LEU A 8 58.08 34.45 -15.19
N PHE A 9 59.27 34.51 -14.57
CA PHE A 9 59.43 34.90 -13.15
C PHE A 9 60.37 36.10 -12.92
N ASP A 10 60.92 36.71 -13.97
CA ASP A 10 61.69 37.95 -13.83
C ASP A 10 60.74 39.13 -13.60
N SER A 11 60.72 39.66 -12.37
CA SER A 11 59.89 40.77 -11.92
C SER A 11 60.18 42.10 -12.62
N SER A 12 61.21 42.15 -13.49
CA SER A 12 61.57 43.31 -14.31
C SER A 12 60.92 43.30 -15.70
N SER A 13 60.29 42.19 -16.11
CA SER A 13 59.61 42.04 -17.39
C SER A 13 58.11 42.30 -17.24
N THR A 14 57.56 43.24 -18.01
CA THR A 14 56.12 43.56 -18.04
C THR A 14 55.25 42.32 -18.32
N LEU A 15 55.77 41.38 -19.11
CA LEU A 15 55.14 40.10 -19.40
C LEU A 15 55.09 39.18 -18.18
N GLY A 16 56.16 39.12 -17.37
CA GLY A 16 56.21 38.33 -16.14
C GLY A 16 55.24 38.85 -15.08
N VAL A 17 55.15 40.18 -14.92
CA VAL A 17 54.22 40.82 -13.98
C VAL A 17 52.76 40.59 -14.37
N ILE A 18 52.43 40.65 -15.67
CA ILE A 18 51.08 40.35 -16.17
C ILE A 18 50.73 38.89 -15.91
N ILE A 19 51.66 37.95 -16.15
CA ILE A 19 51.40 36.53 -15.95
C ILE A 19 51.19 36.21 -14.46
N VAL A 20 52.06 36.70 -13.57
CA VAL A 20 51.93 36.46 -12.13
C VAL A 20 50.69 37.15 -11.53
N SER A 21 50.29 38.30 -12.06
CA SER A 21 49.12 39.03 -11.53
C SER A 21 47.79 38.54 -12.12
N VAL A 22 47.71 38.28 -13.42
CA VAL A 22 46.45 38.02 -14.13
C VAL A 22 46.09 36.53 -14.13
N VAL A 23 47.07 35.63 -14.25
CA VAL A 23 46.80 34.18 -14.33
C VAL A 23 46.11 33.65 -13.06
N PRO A 24 46.50 34.03 -11.82
CA PRO A 24 45.76 33.60 -10.64
C PRO A 24 44.30 34.04 -10.63
N TRP A 25 44.00 35.27 -11.05
CA TRP A 25 42.62 35.75 -11.17
C TRP A 25 41.86 35.01 -12.26
N PHE A 26 42.50 34.67 -13.37
CA PHE A 26 41.90 33.86 -14.42
C PHE A 26 41.60 32.43 -13.95
N VAL A 27 42.48 31.82 -13.17
CA VAL A 27 42.25 30.51 -12.53
C VAL A 27 41.12 30.58 -11.50
N VAL A 28 41.07 31.64 -10.67
CA VAL A 28 39.96 31.86 -9.73
C VAL A 28 38.64 32.10 -10.46
N LEU A 29 38.65 32.85 -11.56
CA LEU A 29 37.49 33.08 -12.41
C LEU A 29 37.01 31.77 -13.06
N LEU A 30 37.92 30.97 -13.60
CA LEU A 30 37.62 29.65 -14.16
C LEU A 30 37.10 28.69 -13.09
N TYR A 31 37.67 28.72 -11.87
CA TYR A 31 37.19 27.92 -10.75
C TYR A 31 35.80 28.37 -10.28
N TYR A 32 35.55 29.68 -10.23
CA TYR A 32 34.24 30.25 -9.93
C TYR A 32 33.20 29.89 -11.01
N LEU A 33 33.58 29.98 -12.29
CA LEU A 33 32.74 29.57 -13.42
C LEU A 33 32.47 28.07 -13.39
N TYR A 34 33.48 27.25 -13.13
CA TYR A 34 33.34 25.81 -12.92
C TYR A 34 32.39 25.51 -11.76
N TYR A 35 32.51 26.21 -10.64
CA TYR A 35 31.62 26.05 -9.49
C TYR A 35 30.19 26.54 -9.78
N ARG A 36 30.03 27.62 -10.55
CA ARG A 36 28.73 28.14 -11.02
C ARG A 36 28.05 27.17 -11.99
N ILE A 37 28.80 26.56 -12.90
CA ILE A 37 28.30 25.62 -13.90
C ILE A 37 28.03 24.24 -13.27
N LYS A 38 28.84 23.82 -12.30
CA LYS A 38 28.69 22.55 -11.58
C LYS A 38 27.75 22.65 -10.38
N ARG A 39 27.38 23.86 -9.93
CA ARG A 39 26.27 24.03 -8.99
C ARG A 39 25.05 23.41 -9.65
N ILE A 40 24.61 22.30 -9.09
CA ILE A 40 23.31 21.70 -9.39
C ILE A 40 22.31 22.82 -9.11
N GLY A 41 21.83 23.48 -10.15
CA GLY A 41 20.85 24.54 -10.02
C GLY A 41 19.65 23.96 -9.29
N GLU A 42 19.06 24.75 -8.38
CA GLU A 42 17.81 24.34 -7.73
C GLU A 42 16.81 23.92 -8.81
N VAL A 43 16.33 22.68 -8.72
CA VAL A 43 15.38 22.17 -9.70
C VAL A 43 14.10 23.01 -9.59
N PRO A 44 13.54 23.49 -10.73
CA PRO A 44 12.36 24.32 -10.69
C PRO A 44 11.19 23.61 -9.98
N PRO A 45 10.36 24.36 -9.23
CA PRO A 45 9.30 23.79 -8.40
C PRO A 45 8.28 22.98 -9.19
N GLU A 46 8.12 23.28 -10.49
CA GLU A 46 7.22 22.59 -11.42
C GLU A 46 7.61 21.11 -11.62
N VAL A 47 8.91 20.80 -11.61
CA VAL A 47 9.41 19.43 -11.82
C VAL A 47 9.18 18.56 -10.57
N VAL A 48 9.17 19.18 -9.39
CA VAL A 48 8.92 18.51 -8.11
C VAL A 48 7.42 18.46 -7.77
N ALA A 49 6.59 19.21 -8.47
CA ALA A 49 5.15 19.34 -8.19
C ALA A 49 4.39 18.00 -8.14
N PRO A 50 4.63 17.01 -9.03
CA PRO A 50 3.96 15.70 -8.92
C PRO A 50 4.29 14.98 -7.61
N LEU A 51 5.56 15.02 -7.19
CA LEU A 51 6.02 14.39 -5.95
C LEU A 51 5.44 15.11 -4.73
N ALA A 52 5.50 16.44 -4.72
CA ALA A 52 4.96 17.25 -3.63
C ALA A 52 3.46 17.00 -3.45
N HIS A 53 2.71 16.95 -4.55
CA HIS A 53 1.28 16.67 -4.51
C HIS A 53 0.98 15.26 -4.02
N PHE A 54 1.70 14.25 -4.53
CA PHE A 54 1.52 12.86 -4.08
C PHE A 54 1.80 12.70 -2.58
N LEU A 55 2.88 13.31 -2.06
CA LEU A 55 3.23 13.24 -0.65
C LEU A 55 2.29 14.05 0.24
N GLU A 56 1.79 15.20 -0.23
CA GLU A 56 0.77 15.98 0.48
C GLU A 56 -0.48 15.13 0.68
N VAL A 57 -0.99 14.52 -0.40
CA VAL A 57 -2.11 13.58 -0.33
C VAL A 57 -1.73 12.48 0.67
N LEU A 58 -0.63 11.74 0.44
CA LEU A 58 -0.18 10.62 1.28
C LEU A 58 -0.11 10.94 2.78
N THR A 59 0.22 12.18 3.17
CA THR A 59 0.41 12.58 4.57
C THR A 59 -0.78 13.29 5.21
N ASP A 60 -1.85 13.58 4.46
CA ASP A 60 -3.06 14.24 4.98
C ASP A 60 -3.98 13.32 5.82
N GLY A 61 -3.66 12.02 5.89
CA GLY A 61 -4.19 11.09 6.89
C GLY A 61 -5.11 9.99 6.34
N ALA A 62 -5.21 8.87 7.06
CA ALA A 62 -5.92 7.66 6.62
C ALA A 62 -7.39 7.62 7.08
N THR A 63 -8.24 8.52 6.56
CA THR A 63 -9.70 8.50 6.80
C THR A 63 -10.45 7.71 5.71
N ALA A 64 -11.69 7.30 5.98
CA ALA A 64 -12.55 6.68 4.98
C ALA A 64 -12.96 7.70 3.90
N GLY A 65 -12.69 7.43 2.62
CA GLY A 65 -12.96 8.32 1.49
C GLY A 65 -11.72 9.01 0.92
N TYR A 66 -10.71 9.27 1.76
CA TYR A 66 -9.40 9.78 1.34
C TYR A 66 -8.65 8.79 0.43
N ASP A 67 -8.85 7.49 0.67
CA ASP A 67 -8.36 6.42 -0.18
C ASP A 67 -8.78 6.58 -1.65
N LYS A 68 -9.94 7.18 -1.95
CA LYS A 68 -10.35 7.41 -3.34
C LYS A 68 -9.43 8.38 -4.06
N GLU A 69 -9.01 9.46 -3.39
CA GLU A 69 -8.13 10.47 -3.98
C GLU A 69 -6.73 9.90 -4.21
N LEU A 70 -6.16 9.23 -3.21
CA LEU A 70 -4.88 8.55 -3.33
C LEU A 70 -4.91 7.45 -4.41
N MET A 71 -5.97 6.65 -4.46
CA MET A 71 -6.12 5.59 -5.47
C MET A 71 -6.25 6.14 -6.89
N ASN A 72 -6.85 7.32 -7.06
CA ASN A 72 -6.93 7.98 -8.37
C ASN A 72 -5.60 8.51 -8.90
N LEU A 73 -4.58 8.64 -8.04
CA LEU A 73 -3.23 9.02 -8.45
C LEU A 73 -2.44 7.84 -9.02
N PHE A 74 -2.76 6.61 -8.65
CA PHE A 74 -2.07 5.43 -9.18
C PHE A 74 -2.50 5.10 -10.61
N HIS A 75 -1.57 4.60 -11.41
CA HIS A 75 -1.86 4.14 -12.77
C HIS A 75 -2.89 2.98 -12.74
N PRO A 76 -3.90 2.97 -13.63
CA PRO A 76 -4.93 1.93 -13.64
C PRO A 76 -4.36 0.51 -13.71
N GLU A 77 -3.22 0.30 -14.38
CA GLU A 77 -2.55 -1.00 -14.44
C GLU A 77 -2.15 -1.54 -13.07
N LEU A 78 -1.72 -0.67 -12.14
CA LEU A 78 -1.42 -1.07 -10.76
C LEU A 78 -2.68 -1.48 -9.99
N LEU A 79 -3.83 -0.92 -10.40
CA LEU A 79 -5.15 -1.19 -9.80
C LEU A 79 -5.88 -2.37 -10.46
N THR A 80 -5.41 -2.85 -11.63
CA THR A 80 -5.95 -4.09 -12.23
C THR A 80 -5.65 -5.30 -11.35
N VAL A 81 -4.52 -5.25 -10.67
CA VAL A 81 -4.21 -6.11 -9.53
C VAL A 81 -5.18 -5.75 -8.40
N ARG A 82 -5.91 -6.72 -7.83
CA ARG A 82 -6.87 -6.52 -6.74
C ARG A 82 -6.19 -5.88 -5.51
N VAL A 83 -6.06 -4.55 -5.49
CA VAL A 83 -5.50 -3.78 -4.37
C VAL A 83 -6.59 -3.59 -3.31
N GLU A 84 -6.29 -4.02 -2.09
CA GLU A 84 -7.21 -3.86 -0.96
C GLU A 84 -6.99 -2.50 -0.30
N ARG A 85 -8.05 -1.69 -0.25
CA ARG A 85 -7.97 -0.30 0.25
C ARG A 85 -7.57 -0.23 1.72
N GLY A 86 -7.94 -1.25 2.52
CA GLY A 86 -7.52 -1.34 3.91
C GLY A 86 -6.00 -1.45 4.10
N VAL A 87 -5.30 -2.13 3.18
CA VAL A 87 -3.83 -2.22 3.22
C VAL A 87 -3.21 -0.87 2.89
N VAL A 88 -3.74 -0.16 1.89
CA VAL A 88 -3.29 1.20 1.54
C VAL A 88 -3.49 2.17 2.72
N ARG A 89 -4.65 2.10 3.39
CA ARG A 89 -4.90 2.89 4.61
C ARG A 89 -3.92 2.56 5.73
N ALA A 90 -3.58 1.29 5.94
CA ALA A 90 -2.57 0.88 6.91
C ALA A 90 -1.18 1.44 6.58
N MET A 91 -0.79 1.44 5.30
CA MET A 91 0.46 2.09 4.84
C MET A 91 0.45 3.59 5.13
N VAL A 92 -0.65 4.29 4.84
CA VAL A 92 -0.78 5.72 5.12
C VAL A 92 -0.67 5.99 6.63
N ARG A 93 -1.31 5.17 7.47
CA ARG A 93 -1.17 5.29 8.94
C ARG A 93 0.27 5.09 9.38
N TRP A 94 0.97 4.10 8.82
CA TRP A 94 2.39 3.88 9.10
C TRP A 94 3.23 5.11 8.69
N VAL A 95 2.98 5.71 7.51
CA VAL A 95 3.67 6.93 7.06
C VAL A 95 3.40 8.10 8.01
N CYS A 96 2.14 8.37 8.35
CA CYS A 96 1.79 9.46 9.27
C CYS A 96 2.36 9.24 10.69
N ASP A 97 2.38 7.99 11.17
CA ASP A 97 2.88 7.67 12.50
C ASP A 97 4.42 7.69 12.58
N ARG A 98 5.12 7.18 11.56
CA ARG A 98 6.58 7.08 11.57
C ARG A 98 7.29 8.29 10.99
N LEU A 99 6.78 8.86 9.90
CA LEU A 99 7.40 9.99 9.20
C LEU A 99 6.73 11.31 9.58
N GLY A 100 5.40 11.36 9.63
CA GLY A 100 4.63 12.59 9.84
C GLY A 100 4.39 13.37 8.55
N LYS A 101 4.03 14.66 8.66
CA LYS A 101 3.78 15.51 7.47
C LYS A 101 5.08 15.92 6.79
N VAL A 102 5.01 16.19 5.49
CA VAL A 102 6.16 16.74 4.74
C VAL A 102 6.41 18.17 5.19
N THR A 103 7.65 18.47 5.57
CA THR A 103 8.07 19.83 5.95
C THR A 103 8.83 20.52 4.84
N ASN A 104 9.72 19.79 4.15
CA ASN A 104 10.55 20.36 3.10
C ASN A 104 10.96 19.28 2.08
N ILE A 105 11.14 19.69 0.81
CA ILE A 105 11.73 18.85 -0.23
C ILE A 105 13.02 19.53 -0.67
N MET A 106 14.17 18.90 -0.44
CA MET A 106 15.49 19.45 -0.75
C MET A 106 15.69 19.52 -2.27
N ARG A 107 15.45 20.70 -2.85
CA ARG A 107 15.47 20.94 -4.31
C ARG A 107 16.85 20.86 -4.96
N ASP A 108 17.89 20.98 -4.14
CA ASP A 108 19.31 20.85 -4.48
C ASP A 108 19.78 19.39 -4.57
N ALA A 109 19.00 18.45 -4.01
CA ALA A 109 19.25 17.02 -4.02
C ALA A 109 18.15 16.23 -4.78
N VAL A 110 17.61 16.83 -5.85
CA VAL A 110 16.63 16.19 -6.73
C VAL A 110 17.31 15.72 -8.01
N LEU A 111 17.17 14.44 -8.32
CA LEU A 111 17.51 13.86 -9.61
C LEU A 111 16.22 13.50 -10.34
N VAL A 112 16.01 14.08 -11.52
CA VAL A 112 14.90 13.71 -12.41
C VAL A 112 15.48 13.10 -13.67
N LYS A 113 14.92 11.96 -14.07
CA LYS A 113 15.24 11.28 -15.33
C LYS A 113 13.94 11.00 -16.06
N ASP A 114 13.82 11.57 -17.26
CA ASP A 114 12.73 11.25 -18.18
C ASP A 114 13.17 10.12 -19.12
N ASP A 115 12.34 9.09 -19.26
CA ASP A 115 12.56 7.91 -20.11
C ASP A 115 11.31 7.66 -20.97
N GLY A 116 11.23 8.39 -22.09
CA GLY A 116 10.06 8.38 -22.96
C GLY A 116 8.82 8.99 -22.29
N ASP A 117 7.79 8.17 -22.08
CA ASP A 117 6.52 8.58 -21.46
C ASP A 117 6.52 8.47 -19.92
N GLU A 118 7.60 7.92 -19.34
CA GLU A 118 7.75 7.75 -17.90
C GLU A 118 8.83 8.68 -17.34
N ALA A 119 8.50 9.36 -16.26
CA ALA A 119 9.40 10.23 -15.53
C ALA A 119 9.74 9.61 -14.17
N HIS A 120 11.01 9.69 -13.79
CA HIS A 120 11.52 9.16 -12.53
C HIS A 120 12.14 10.30 -11.73
N ILE A 121 11.81 10.38 -10.43
CA ILE A 121 12.39 11.34 -9.50
C ILE A 121 12.99 10.61 -8.31
N ILE A 122 14.17 11.06 -7.89
CA ILE A 122 14.79 10.73 -6.62
C ILE A 122 14.99 12.05 -5.89
N ALA A 123 14.36 12.21 -4.74
CA ALA A 123 14.46 13.42 -3.92
C ALA A 123 14.73 13.08 -2.47
N LEU A 124 15.46 13.94 -1.77
CA LEU A 124 15.53 13.93 -0.32
C LEU A 124 14.41 14.79 0.25
N VAL A 125 13.60 14.19 1.11
CA VAL A 125 12.42 14.81 1.70
C VAL A 125 12.55 14.80 3.21
N ASP A 126 12.34 15.97 3.81
CA ASP A 126 12.24 16.11 5.24
C ASP A 126 10.77 15.97 5.65
N PHE A 127 10.55 15.04 6.57
CA PHE A 127 9.29 14.87 7.27
C PHE A 127 9.42 15.38 8.70
N GLU A 128 8.27 15.63 9.34
CA GLU A 128 8.17 16.14 10.70
C GLU A 128 8.98 15.31 11.72
N LYS A 129 8.98 13.98 11.59
CA LYS A 129 9.63 13.05 12.53
C LYS A 129 10.98 12.53 12.05
N VAL A 130 11.21 12.53 10.73
CA VAL A 130 12.42 11.97 10.11
C VAL A 130 12.90 12.87 8.99
N GLN A 131 14.16 13.28 9.05
CA GLN A 131 14.80 14.13 8.03
C GLN A 131 15.53 13.29 6.98
N GLN A 132 15.74 13.88 5.81
CA GLN A 132 16.53 13.32 4.70
C GLN A 132 16.08 11.91 4.26
N VAL A 133 14.77 11.69 4.19
CA VAL A 133 14.22 10.44 3.66
C VAL A 133 14.35 10.44 2.14
N LYS A 134 14.98 9.40 1.59
CA LYS A 134 15.13 9.27 0.14
C LYS A 134 13.83 8.71 -0.45
N CYS A 135 13.14 9.57 -1.19
CA CYS A 135 11.90 9.23 -1.88
C CYS A 135 12.20 8.96 -3.35
N ARG A 136 11.79 7.79 -3.84
CA ARG A 136 11.81 7.47 -5.27
C ARG A 136 10.38 7.37 -5.77
N MET A 137 10.05 8.13 -6.81
CA MET A 137 8.75 8.06 -7.45
C MET A 137 8.93 7.95 -8.97
N SER A 138 8.03 7.22 -9.61
CA SER A 138 7.93 7.14 -11.06
C SER A 138 6.49 7.41 -11.45
N TRP A 139 6.29 8.15 -12.54
CA TRP A 139 4.96 8.50 -13.03
C TRP A 139 4.92 8.60 -14.55
N LYS A 140 3.73 8.40 -15.10
CA LYS A 140 3.41 8.68 -16.51
C LYS A 140 2.52 9.90 -16.61
N TRP A 141 2.72 10.71 -17.63
CA TRP A 141 1.85 11.86 -17.91
C TRP A 141 0.53 11.40 -18.52
N ARG A 142 -0.59 12.01 -18.12
CA ARG A 142 -1.88 11.76 -18.77
C ARG A 142 -1.90 12.51 -20.09
N HIS A 143 -1.94 11.80 -21.21
CA HIS A 143 -2.25 12.42 -22.48
C HIS A 143 -3.69 12.94 -22.45
N THR A 144 -3.87 14.25 -22.29
CA THR A 144 -5.17 14.90 -22.47
C THR A 144 -5.54 14.86 -23.96
N THR A 145 -6.19 13.78 -24.39
CA THR A 145 -6.90 13.74 -25.67
C THR A 145 -8.17 14.57 -25.55
N GLY A 146 -8.08 15.84 -25.94
CA GLY A 146 -9.24 16.70 -26.19
C GLY A 146 -9.62 17.65 -25.05
N ALA A 147 -9.71 18.93 -25.42
CA ALA A 147 -10.24 20.06 -24.66
C ALA A 147 -9.47 20.48 -23.40
N ALA A 148 -8.79 21.63 -23.52
CA ALA A 148 -8.35 22.41 -22.36
C ALA A 148 -9.54 22.69 -21.44
N PRO A 149 -9.44 22.44 -20.11
CA PRO A 149 -10.52 22.76 -19.19
C PRO A 149 -10.55 24.28 -18.99
N ARG A 150 -11.40 24.95 -19.77
CA ARG A 150 -11.86 26.30 -19.49
C ARG A 150 -12.80 26.22 -18.29
N ASN A 151 -12.27 26.28 -17.07
CA ASN A 151 -12.90 26.83 -15.87
C ASN A 151 -12.00 26.60 -14.64
N GLN A 152 -11.87 27.65 -13.83
CA GLN A 152 -11.11 27.73 -12.59
C GLN A 152 -11.39 26.54 -11.66
N SER A 153 -10.56 25.50 -11.72
CA SER A 153 -10.46 24.50 -10.66
C SER A 153 -9.14 24.72 -9.95
N SER A 154 -9.14 24.66 -8.61
CA SER A 154 -7.98 24.94 -7.77
C SER A 154 -6.70 24.27 -8.29
N ALA A 155 -5.55 24.92 -8.17
CA ALA A 155 -4.26 24.42 -8.65
C ALA A 155 -3.96 22.97 -8.20
N LYS A 156 -4.45 22.55 -7.02
CA LYS A 156 -4.36 21.17 -6.51
C LYS A 156 -5.10 20.15 -7.38
N THR A 157 -6.25 20.52 -7.93
CA THR A 157 -7.07 19.65 -8.79
C THR A 157 -6.54 19.56 -10.22
N GLU A 158 -5.74 20.54 -10.67
CA GLU A 158 -5.10 20.48 -11.99
C GLU A 158 -3.90 19.53 -12.03
N VAL A 159 -3.13 19.43 -10.93
CA VAL A 159 -1.93 18.60 -10.86
C VAL A 159 -2.30 17.11 -10.80
N SER A 160 -3.30 16.71 -10.00
CA SER A 160 -3.80 15.31 -9.96
C SER A 160 -4.34 14.80 -11.29
N LYS A 161 -4.80 15.70 -12.18
CA LYS A 161 -5.32 15.35 -13.51
C LYS A 161 -4.25 15.15 -14.57
N ARG A 162 -2.97 15.41 -14.28
CA ARG A 162 -1.89 15.43 -15.27
C ARG A 162 -0.96 14.23 -15.22
N PHE A 163 -0.98 13.42 -14.15
CA PHE A 163 -0.10 12.25 -14.04
C PHE A 163 -0.76 11.02 -13.41
N PHE A 164 -0.06 9.90 -13.53
CA PHE A 164 -0.32 8.63 -12.86
C PHE A 164 0.96 8.10 -12.24
N VAL A 165 0.97 7.83 -10.94
CA VAL A 165 2.09 7.19 -10.25
C VAL A 165 2.16 5.73 -10.66
N THR A 166 3.34 5.30 -11.15
CA THR A 166 3.64 3.92 -11.57
C THR A 166 4.47 3.17 -10.52
N ALA A 167 5.28 3.88 -9.75
CA ALA A 167 6.04 3.29 -8.66
C ALA A 167 6.37 4.33 -7.59
N PHE A 168 6.44 3.88 -6.34
CA PHE A 168 6.84 4.73 -5.23
C PHE A 168 7.54 3.94 -4.13
N ARG A 169 8.59 4.50 -3.55
CA ARG A 169 9.38 3.87 -2.49
C ARG A 169 9.98 4.90 -1.53
N PHE A 170 9.86 4.61 -0.24
CA PHE A 170 10.62 5.27 0.83
C PHE A 170 11.88 4.49 1.17
N GLU A 171 13.00 5.21 1.28
CA GLU A 171 14.27 4.71 1.79
C GLU A 171 14.72 5.66 2.93
N PRO A 172 14.25 5.45 4.17
CA PRO A 172 14.71 6.26 5.31
C PRO A 172 16.20 5.99 5.58
N HIS A 173 16.93 7.02 6.02
CA HIS A 173 18.36 6.90 6.31
C HIS A 173 18.64 6.01 7.55
N THR A 174 17.68 5.95 8.48
CA THR A 174 17.72 5.07 9.64
C THR A 174 16.85 3.84 9.36
N GLU A 175 17.28 2.64 9.77
CA GLU A 175 16.49 1.41 9.67
C GLU A 175 15.25 1.50 10.59
N VAL A 176 14.22 2.17 10.11
CA VAL A 176 12.89 2.12 10.72
C VAL A 176 12.29 0.76 10.39
N LYS A 177 11.94 -0.03 11.41
CA LYS A 177 11.24 -1.30 11.21
C LYS A 177 9.92 -1.04 10.50
N SER A 178 9.86 -1.46 9.23
CA SER A 178 8.70 -1.30 8.36
C SER A 178 7.70 -2.42 8.55
N ASP A 179 7.12 -2.55 9.75
CA ASP A 179 5.98 -3.46 9.97
C ASP A 179 4.67 -2.70 9.77
N VAL A 180 4.24 -2.60 8.51
CA VAL A 180 2.97 -1.96 8.12
C VAL A 180 1.78 -2.70 8.71
N LEU A 181 1.90 -4.01 8.96
CA LEU A 181 0.78 -4.85 9.39
C LEU A 181 0.30 -4.48 10.80
N GLN A 182 1.15 -3.85 11.62
CA GLN A 182 0.76 -3.32 12.94
C GLN A 182 -0.30 -2.21 12.86
N PHE A 183 -0.43 -1.54 11.70
CA PHE A 183 -1.36 -0.43 11.48
C PHE A 183 -2.68 -0.85 10.82
N LEU A 184 -2.91 -2.16 10.68
CA LEU A 184 -4.17 -2.70 10.21
C LEU A 184 -5.29 -2.44 11.23
N LYS A 185 -6.45 -2.01 10.74
CA LYS A 185 -7.69 -1.93 11.52
C LYS A 185 -8.69 -2.93 10.95
N THR A 186 -9.39 -3.64 11.84
CA THR A 186 -10.40 -4.64 11.48
C THR A 186 -11.51 -4.05 10.61
N ASP A 187 -11.95 -2.82 10.93
CA ASP A 187 -13.03 -2.12 10.22
C ASP A 187 -12.79 -1.94 8.72
N ASP A 188 -11.53 -1.80 8.31
CA ASP A 188 -11.18 -1.60 6.91
C ASP A 188 -11.42 -2.87 6.05
N PHE A 189 -11.52 -4.04 6.68
CA PHE A 189 -11.62 -5.33 6.00
C PHE A 189 -13.00 -5.99 6.15
N ILE A 190 -13.92 -5.40 6.92
CA ILE A 190 -15.30 -5.89 7.06
C ILE A 190 -15.97 -6.06 5.68
N PRO A 191 -15.93 -5.07 4.76
CA PRO A 191 -16.61 -5.21 3.46
C PRO A 191 -16.02 -6.33 2.59
N PHE A 192 -14.72 -6.60 2.72
CA PHE A 192 -14.07 -7.71 2.03
C PHE A 192 -14.56 -9.05 2.59
N ALA A 193 -14.61 -9.17 3.91
CA ALA A 193 -15.02 -10.38 4.60
C ALA A 193 -16.52 -10.69 4.40
N GLU A 194 -17.39 -9.70 4.53
CA GLU A 194 -18.83 -9.82 4.22
C GLU A 194 -19.05 -10.33 2.80
N LYS A 195 -18.37 -9.69 1.83
CA LYS A 195 -18.41 -10.13 0.44
C LYS A 195 -17.95 -11.59 0.30
N PHE A 196 -16.90 -12.02 0.99
CA PHE A 196 -16.51 -13.42 0.94
C PHE A 196 -17.62 -14.35 1.48
N VAL A 197 -18.21 -14.01 2.62
CA VAL A 197 -19.29 -14.80 3.25
C VAL A 197 -20.50 -14.92 2.31
N GLU A 198 -20.97 -13.81 1.74
CA GLU A 198 -22.07 -13.81 0.77
C GLU A 198 -21.76 -14.73 -0.43
N ARG A 199 -20.54 -14.58 -0.99
CA ARG A 199 -20.08 -15.33 -2.16
C ARG A 199 -19.86 -16.81 -1.88
N LEU A 200 -19.66 -17.20 -0.62
CA LEU A 200 -19.49 -18.60 -0.23
C LEU A 200 -20.77 -19.42 -0.47
N PHE A 201 -21.93 -18.78 -0.41
CA PHE A 201 -23.24 -19.42 -0.60
C PHE A 201 -23.78 -19.30 -2.04
N GLU A 202 -23.03 -18.67 -2.95
CA GLU A 202 -23.38 -18.61 -4.37
C GLU A 202 -23.31 -19.99 -5.04
N ARG A 203 -24.09 -20.15 -6.12
CA ARG A 203 -24.15 -21.39 -6.91
C ARG A 203 -23.72 -21.12 -8.35
N PRO A 204 -22.49 -21.48 -8.76
CA PRO A 204 -21.38 -22.02 -7.96
C PRO A 204 -20.57 -20.92 -7.23
N PRO A 205 -19.84 -21.24 -6.14
CA PRO A 205 -19.10 -20.27 -5.30
C PRO A 205 -17.76 -19.84 -5.93
N LYS A 206 -17.77 -19.45 -7.21
CA LYS A 206 -16.56 -19.09 -7.98
C LYS A 206 -15.83 -17.89 -7.39
N THR A 207 -16.56 -16.83 -7.06
CA THR A 207 -15.97 -15.59 -6.57
C THR A 207 -15.33 -15.76 -5.19
N ALA A 208 -15.93 -16.55 -4.30
CA ALA A 208 -15.33 -16.87 -3.00
C ALA A 208 -13.99 -17.59 -3.18
N VAL A 209 -13.92 -18.58 -4.08
CA VAL A 209 -12.67 -19.31 -4.37
C VAL A 209 -11.57 -18.40 -4.92
N GLU A 210 -11.91 -17.38 -5.72
CA GLU A 210 -10.94 -16.40 -6.20
C GLU A 210 -10.38 -15.46 -5.12
N MET A 211 -11.07 -15.33 -3.98
CA MET A 211 -10.63 -14.52 -2.84
C MET A 211 -9.75 -15.30 -1.86
N MET A 212 -9.61 -16.62 -2.04
CA MET A 212 -8.77 -17.48 -1.22
C MET A 212 -7.29 -17.35 -1.58
N VAL A 213 -6.41 -17.70 -0.64
CA VAL A 213 -4.98 -17.87 -0.92
C VAL A 213 -4.76 -18.93 -2.02
N PRO A 214 -3.69 -18.82 -2.84
CA PRO A 214 -3.46 -19.73 -3.97
C PRO A 214 -3.55 -21.22 -3.60
N SER A 215 -2.94 -21.62 -2.48
CA SER A 215 -2.97 -23.01 -2.00
C SER A 215 -4.38 -23.54 -1.71
N LEU A 216 -5.26 -22.68 -1.21
CA LEU A 216 -6.66 -23.03 -0.92
C LEU A 216 -7.52 -22.94 -2.18
N LYS A 217 -7.26 -21.97 -3.05
CA LYS A 217 -7.89 -21.82 -4.36
C LYS A 217 -7.69 -23.06 -5.23
N ASP A 218 -6.46 -23.55 -5.33
CA ASP A 218 -6.11 -24.71 -6.16
C ASP A 218 -6.84 -26.00 -5.73
N LYS A 219 -7.17 -26.12 -4.43
CA LYS A 219 -7.94 -27.24 -3.88
C LYS A 219 -9.38 -27.28 -4.37
N TYR A 220 -10.00 -26.12 -4.62
CA TYR A 220 -11.44 -26.00 -4.92
C TYR A 220 -11.74 -25.55 -6.34
N ILE A 221 -10.79 -24.93 -7.06
CA ILE A 221 -11.02 -24.42 -8.41
C ILE A 221 -11.40 -25.51 -9.41
N SER A 222 -10.81 -26.70 -9.24
CA SER A 222 -11.07 -27.88 -10.07
C SER A 222 -12.35 -28.62 -9.69
N ASN A 223 -12.91 -28.36 -8.50
CA ASN A 223 -14.08 -29.05 -7.97
C ASN A 223 -14.91 -28.14 -7.06
N LEU A 224 -15.64 -27.19 -7.68
CA LEU A 224 -16.52 -26.25 -6.99
C LEU A 224 -17.72 -26.95 -6.33
N ASP A 225 -18.16 -28.09 -6.90
CA ASP A 225 -19.26 -28.88 -6.37
C ASP A 225 -18.93 -29.48 -5.00
N LYS A 226 -17.66 -29.83 -4.77
CA LYS A 226 -17.19 -30.27 -3.45
C LYS A 226 -17.35 -29.19 -2.40
N LEU A 227 -16.92 -27.95 -2.70
CA LEU A 227 -17.09 -26.82 -1.78
C LEU A 227 -18.58 -26.57 -1.50
N GLN A 228 -19.39 -26.58 -2.54
CA GLN A 228 -20.83 -26.38 -2.42
C GLN A 228 -21.51 -27.52 -1.64
N GLY A 229 -21.04 -28.76 -1.79
CA GLY A 229 -21.48 -29.93 -1.03
C GLY A 229 -21.12 -29.83 0.45
N ASP A 230 -19.87 -29.46 0.76
CA ASP A 230 -19.39 -29.26 2.13
C ASP A 230 -20.21 -28.18 2.85
N VAL A 231 -20.45 -27.03 2.20
CA VAL A 231 -21.27 -25.94 2.77
C VAL A 231 -22.74 -26.37 2.95
N ARG A 232 -23.33 -27.07 1.97
CA ARG A 232 -24.70 -27.61 2.09
C ARG A 232 -24.82 -28.67 3.19
N GLY A 233 -23.79 -29.49 3.41
CA GLY A 233 -23.77 -30.48 4.49
C GLY A 233 -23.95 -29.83 5.86
N VAL A 234 -23.44 -28.61 6.03
CA VAL A 234 -23.56 -27.84 7.28
C VAL A 234 -24.89 -27.07 7.35
N CYS A 235 -25.26 -26.36 6.27
CA CYS A 235 -26.41 -25.44 6.27
C CYS A 235 -27.75 -26.13 5.98
N GLY A 236 -27.71 -27.38 5.50
CA GLY A 236 -28.87 -28.06 4.91
C GLY A 236 -29.09 -27.69 3.43
N PRO A 237 -30.08 -28.32 2.77
CA PRO A 237 -30.41 -28.02 1.38
C PRO A 237 -30.91 -26.58 1.28
N LEU A 238 -30.26 -25.73 0.46
CA LEU A 238 -30.78 -24.37 0.31
C LEU A 238 -32.07 -24.39 -0.53
N LEU A 239 -33.14 -23.84 0.04
CA LEU A 239 -34.45 -23.67 -0.57
C LEU A 239 -34.28 -22.94 -1.92
N GLY A 240 -34.89 -23.46 -2.98
CA GLY A 240 -34.67 -22.96 -4.34
C GLY A 240 -34.98 -21.46 -4.48
N GLY A 241 -34.02 -20.68 -4.97
CA GLY A 241 -34.09 -19.23 -5.15
C GLY A 241 -32.71 -18.57 -5.05
N SER A 242 -32.63 -17.26 -5.32
CA SER A 242 -31.47 -16.45 -4.92
C SER A 242 -31.38 -16.48 -3.39
N VAL A 243 -30.25 -16.91 -2.84
CA VAL A 243 -30.04 -16.96 -1.39
C VAL A 243 -29.86 -15.53 -0.91
N ASP A 244 -30.83 -15.02 -0.16
CA ASP A 244 -30.70 -13.74 0.53
C ASP A 244 -29.89 -13.99 1.81
N VAL A 245 -28.57 -13.83 1.69
CA VAL A 245 -27.62 -14.10 2.77
C VAL A 245 -27.62 -12.91 3.71
N ASN A 246 -28.23 -13.06 4.87
CA ASN A 246 -28.13 -12.04 5.91
C ASN A 246 -26.91 -12.36 6.79
N CYS A 247 -25.82 -11.62 6.57
CA CYS A 247 -24.59 -11.73 7.34
C CYS A 247 -24.45 -10.57 8.32
N SER A 248 -24.01 -10.88 9.54
CA SER A 248 -23.75 -9.89 10.59
C SER A 248 -22.44 -10.23 11.28
N LEU A 249 -21.58 -9.22 11.46
CA LEU A 249 -20.32 -9.38 12.15
C LEU A 249 -20.57 -9.64 13.65
N ILE A 250 -20.01 -10.73 14.17
CA ILE A 250 -20.02 -11.06 15.60
C ILE A 250 -18.79 -10.47 16.27
N ASP A 251 -17.60 -10.75 15.70
CA ASP A 251 -16.33 -10.37 16.29
C ASP A 251 -15.26 -10.21 15.21
N ALA A 252 -14.29 -9.33 15.46
CA ALA A 252 -13.13 -9.12 14.61
C ALA A 252 -11.90 -8.79 15.45
N THR A 253 -10.83 -9.57 15.29
CA THR A 253 -9.61 -9.45 16.09
C THR A 253 -8.36 -9.54 15.23
N VAL A 254 -7.35 -8.72 15.54
CA VAL A 254 -6.04 -8.79 14.87
C VAL A 254 -5.21 -9.86 15.55
N LEU A 255 -4.85 -10.92 14.83
CA LEU A 255 -4.02 -11.99 15.36
C LEU A 255 -2.54 -11.62 15.30
N ARG A 256 -1.88 -11.68 16.45
CA ARG A 256 -0.43 -11.48 16.61
C ARG A 256 0.22 -12.80 16.98
N GLY A 257 1.43 -13.04 16.50
CA GLY A 257 2.20 -14.22 16.87
C GLY A 257 3.66 -14.09 16.47
N PRO A 258 4.52 -15.02 16.90
CA PRO A 258 5.95 -14.91 16.66
C PRO A 258 6.24 -14.89 15.16
N LEU A 259 7.08 -13.94 14.73
CA LEU A 259 7.66 -13.87 13.39
C LEU A 259 8.52 -15.13 13.16
N SER A 260 8.13 -15.98 12.21
CA SER A 260 8.79 -17.26 11.92
C SER A 260 10.23 -17.13 11.38
N THR A 261 10.75 -15.90 11.25
CA THR A 261 12.10 -15.60 10.74
C THR A 261 13.11 -15.21 11.83
N ALA A 262 12.74 -15.20 13.11
CA ALA A 262 13.69 -14.93 14.20
C ALA A 262 14.61 -16.14 14.46
N LYS A 263 15.62 -16.31 13.60
CA LYS A 263 16.91 -16.82 14.06
C LYS A 263 17.58 -15.66 14.79
N GLU A 264 17.99 -15.95 16.03
CA GLU A 264 18.81 -15.15 16.95
C GLU A 264 18.07 -14.46 18.09
N GLU A 265 18.80 -14.48 19.20
CA GLU A 265 18.35 -14.49 20.59
C GLU A 265 17.81 -13.13 21.06
N GLY A 266 16.80 -13.17 21.93
CA GLY A 266 16.62 -12.11 22.95
C GLY A 266 15.27 -11.40 22.99
N GLN A 267 14.55 -11.21 21.89
CA GLN A 267 13.22 -10.57 21.90
C GLN A 267 12.35 -11.16 20.80
N THR A 268 11.37 -11.97 21.17
CA THR A 268 10.38 -12.51 20.21
C THR A 268 9.44 -11.39 19.82
N GLU A 269 9.77 -10.65 18.75
CA GLU A 269 8.82 -9.69 18.19
C GLU A 269 7.59 -10.44 17.68
N GLU A 270 6.43 -10.11 18.24
CA GLU A 270 5.15 -10.60 17.76
C GLU A 270 4.76 -9.82 16.50
N GLY A 271 4.78 -10.49 15.35
CA GLY A 271 4.28 -9.95 14.10
C GLY A 271 2.78 -10.19 13.94
N VAL A 272 2.11 -9.33 13.20
CA VAL A 272 0.71 -9.55 12.83
C VAL A 272 0.62 -10.70 11.81
N ARG A 273 -0.13 -11.75 12.15
CA ARG A 273 -0.34 -12.92 11.29
C ARG A 273 -1.53 -12.77 10.35
N GLY A 274 -2.52 -11.97 10.75
CA GLY A 274 -3.76 -11.82 10.01
C GLY A 274 -4.86 -11.16 10.85
N ILE A 275 -6.07 -11.13 10.29
CA ILE A 275 -7.27 -10.68 11.00
C ILE A 275 -8.24 -11.85 11.04
N GLU A 276 -8.67 -12.23 12.24
CA GLU A 276 -9.75 -13.19 12.43
C GLU A 276 -11.09 -12.44 12.49
N MET A 277 -12.07 -12.93 11.75
CA MET A 277 -13.42 -12.36 11.75
C MET A 277 -14.45 -13.47 11.85
N SER A 278 -15.47 -13.25 12.66
CA SER A 278 -16.56 -14.20 12.89
C SER A 278 -17.88 -13.56 12.48
N PHE A 279 -18.65 -14.25 11.64
CA PHE A 279 -19.94 -13.79 11.14
C PHE A 279 -21.06 -14.74 11.53
N PHE A 280 -22.19 -14.19 11.95
CA PHE A 280 -23.44 -14.92 12.03
C PHE A 280 -24.16 -14.78 10.69
N VAL A 281 -24.60 -15.91 10.14
CA VAL A 281 -25.27 -15.98 8.85
C VAL A 281 -26.60 -16.68 9.00
N SER A 282 -27.64 -16.01 8.51
CA SER A 282 -29.02 -16.51 8.45
C SER A 282 -29.55 -16.43 7.02
N GLY A 283 -30.68 -17.09 6.77
CA GLY A 283 -31.27 -17.16 5.41
C GLY A 283 -30.57 -18.16 4.49
N VAL A 284 -29.49 -18.80 4.95
CA VAL A 284 -28.74 -19.82 4.22
C VAL A 284 -29.30 -21.22 4.48
N GLY A 285 -30.32 -21.59 3.72
CA GLY A 285 -30.89 -22.94 3.75
C GLY A 285 -31.81 -23.16 4.93
N CYS A 286 -31.58 -24.23 5.71
CA CYS A 286 -32.50 -24.62 6.78
C CYS A 286 -31.97 -24.28 8.19
N ARG A 287 -30.74 -23.79 8.31
CA ARG A 287 -30.07 -23.57 9.59
C ARG A 287 -29.28 -22.26 9.58
N ASN A 288 -29.21 -21.62 10.74
CA ASN A 288 -28.28 -20.52 10.96
C ASN A 288 -26.87 -21.08 11.15
N VAL A 289 -25.87 -20.35 10.65
CA VAL A 289 -24.47 -20.78 10.70
C VAL A 289 -23.56 -19.65 11.14
N ASN A 290 -22.48 -20.01 11.82
CA ASN A 290 -21.35 -19.12 12.09
C ASN A 290 -20.25 -19.40 11.08
N VAL A 291 -19.70 -18.34 10.49
CA VAL A 291 -18.58 -18.39 9.55
C VAL A 291 -17.40 -17.66 10.17
N ASN A 292 -16.33 -18.40 10.48
CA ASN A 292 -15.08 -17.85 10.98
C ASN A 292 -14.08 -17.79 9.85
N LEU A 293 -13.39 -16.66 9.70
CA LEU A 293 -12.46 -16.36 8.62
C LEU A 293 -11.13 -15.90 9.20
N LEU A 294 -10.04 -16.35 8.59
CA LEU A 294 -8.71 -15.78 8.78
C LEU A 294 -8.28 -15.07 7.51
N LEU A 295 -8.19 -13.75 7.59
CA LEU A 295 -7.65 -12.90 6.54
C LEU A 295 -6.12 -12.84 6.67
N VAL A 296 -5.43 -13.03 5.55
CA VAL A 296 -3.98 -12.92 5.45
C VAL A 296 -3.62 -11.93 4.35
N PHE A 297 -2.47 -11.27 4.50
CA PHE A 297 -2.05 -10.18 3.63
C PHE A 297 -0.77 -10.56 2.92
N ALA A 298 -0.73 -10.30 1.62
CA ALA A 298 0.49 -10.40 0.81
C ALA A 298 0.49 -9.25 -0.18
N ASP A 299 1.61 -8.53 -0.23
CA ASP A 299 1.75 -7.28 -0.98
C ASP A 299 0.66 -6.27 -0.59
N LEU A 300 -0.09 -5.75 -1.58
CA LEU A 300 -1.23 -4.85 -1.40
C LEU A 300 -2.59 -5.58 -1.42
N ARG A 301 -2.58 -6.91 -1.21
CA ARG A 301 -3.76 -7.75 -1.37
C ARG A 301 -4.19 -8.38 -0.05
N CYS A 302 -5.49 -8.62 0.07
CA CYS A 302 -6.11 -9.38 1.14
C CYS A 302 -6.62 -10.72 0.60
N TYR A 303 -6.42 -11.78 1.36
CA TYR A 303 -6.82 -13.14 1.01
C TYR A 303 -7.49 -13.83 2.19
N VAL A 304 -8.39 -14.76 1.90
CA VAL A 304 -8.87 -15.72 2.90
C VAL A 304 -7.88 -16.88 3.00
N GLY A 305 -7.14 -16.94 4.11
CA GLY A 305 -6.17 -18.00 4.39
C GLY A 305 -6.81 -19.26 4.97
N ARG A 306 -7.86 -19.08 5.78
CA ARG A 306 -8.65 -20.17 6.37
C ARG A 306 -10.09 -19.71 6.54
N TYR A 307 -11.02 -20.63 6.42
CA TYR A 307 -12.41 -20.42 6.83
C TYR A 307 -12.95 -21.67 7.52
N GLU A 308 -13.97 -21.48 8.34
CA GLU A 308 -14.70 -22.54 9.00
C GLU A 308 -16.18 -22.17 9.08
N VAL A 309 -17.06 -23.10 8.69
CA VAL A 309 -18.52 -22.92 8.76
C VAL A 309 -19.05 -23.90 9.80
N ARG A 310 -19.75 -23.38 10.81
CA ARG A 310 -20.34 -24.18 11.90
C ARG A 310 -21.83 -23.91 12.01
N VAL A 311 -22.62 -24.94 12.28
CA VAL A 311 -24.04 -24.77 12.60
C VAL A 311 -24.17 -24.06 13.94
N VAL A 312 -25.05 -23.07 14.02
CA VAL A 312 -25.46 -22.50 15.31
C VAL A 312 -26.43 -23.48 15.97
N PRO A 313 -26.13 -23.99 17.17
CA PRO A 313 -27.05 -24.87 17.87
C PRO A 313 -28.38 -24.14 18.07
N ASP A 314 -29.46 -24.72 17.57
CA ASP A 314 -30.79 -24.17 17.72
C ASP A 314 -31.22 -24.35 19.19
N THR A 315 -31.34 -23.24 19.91
CA THR A 315 -31.75 -23.24 21.32
C THR A 315 -33.19 -23.72 21.53
N ARG A 316 -33.97 -23.88 20.46
CA ARG A 316 -35.33 -24.45 20.51
C ARG A 316 -35.33 -25.97 20.50
N THR A 317 -34.29 -26.60 19.96
CA THR A 317 -34.19 -28.06 19.94
C THR A 317 -33.60 -28.55 21.25
N GLN A 318 -34.45 -28.93 22.19
CA GLN A 318 -34.02 -29.64 23.39
C GLN A 318 -33.88 -31.13 23.07
N VAL A 319 -32.68 -31.66 23.27
CA VAL A 319 -32.44 -33.10 23.22
C VAL A 319 -32.67 -33.63 24.64
N ILE A 320 -33.84 -34.22 24.87
CA ILE A 320 -34.07 -34.98 26.10
C ILE A 320 -33.53 -36.38 25.86
N VAL A 321 -32.53 -36.75 26.66
CA VAL A 321 -32.01 -38.12 26.70
C VAL A 321 -32.60 -38.78 27.93
N ASP A 322 -33.48 -39.76 27.71
CA ASP A 322 -33.97 -40.59 28.80
C ASP A 322 -32.81 -41.47 29.29
N ARG A 323 -32.49 -41.33 30.58
CA ARG A 323 -31.33 -41.96 31.21
C ARG A 323 -31.50 -43.46 31.36
N ASP A 324 -32.74 -43.96 31.40
CA ASP A 324 -33.04 -45.35 31.70
C ASP A 324 -33.24 -46.20 30.44
N THR A 325 -33.64 -45.58 29.33
CA THR A 325 -33.88 -46.25 28.04
C THR A 325 -32.82 -45.94 26.98
N GLY A 326 -32.09 -44.83 27.13
CA GLY A 326 -31.12 -44.35 26.14
C GLY A 326 -31.75 -43.79 24.86
N GLU A 327 -33.08 -43.71 24.80
CA GLU A 327 -33.78 -43.08 23.68
C GLU A 327 -33.56 -41.57 23.68
N LYS A 328 -33.25 -41.03 22.50
CA LYS A 328 -33.08 -39.60 22.27
C LYS A 328 -34.35 -39.07 21.64
N THR A 329 -35.08 -38.25 22.37
CA THR A 329 -36.24 -37.54 21.83
C THR A 329 -35.82 -36.13 21.44
N PHE A 330 -36.00 -35.79 20.17
CA PHE A 330 -35.79 -34.44 19.66
C PHE A 330 -37.11 -33.68 19.77
N ILE A 331 -37.15 -32.66 20.63
CA ILE A 331 -38.30 -31.77 20.74
C ILE A 331 -37.95 -30.49 19.99
N GLY A 332 -38.75 -30.16 18.97
CA GLY A 332 -38.67 -28.92 18.19
C GLY A 332 -40.04 -28.28 18.06
#